data_AF-K0SAU7-F1
#
_entry.id   AF-K0SAU7-F1
#
_cell.length_a   1.000
_cell.length_b   1.000
_cell.length_c   1.000
_cell.angle_alpha   90.00
_cell.angle_beta   90.00
_cell.angle_gamma   90.00
#
_symmetry.space_group_name_H-M   'P 1'
#
loop_
_entity.id
_entity.type
_entity.pdbx_description
1 polymer ?
#
loop_
_entity_poly.entity_id
_entity_poly.type
_entity_poly.pdbx_seq_one_letter_code
_entity_poly.pdbx_strand_id
1 'polypeptide(L)'
;PLTIGMNLIEDGSLVFTKEGDEYSIDLVETSSISVGEENNDRIVIEPTAYLSGDLLFLAYMMGKENFSSAWCNWCSLSKEEWQDDACIPVDDAKLWTVARIGVQVQKNTEAGYPPSVKKTDPKMKGVRRTPICKIPFERVIFAVLHAAIGIGNALIEYLERFIDAEIEPVSNEEVQVRAELKMIVNQLKELRRVKQVWLDSQEGGKKMNQTRRRVNLLKKKMSEADHAVFTAELGRELNARSIVLKGLVAVRDKYSKDISAKEKEETKMKNKLKDFTKARRGLEGSVYTLVDKIFRTHGADRAAYFGRKFEGIDIRKIMDESDKIFGRDGTGGDIRACLVSHAPDERTKREASDICDELGDAFRAWDAVFKAIHEDYHSEDRCDEIQSMIDSAMKHLRKLNLSIIPKLHGMEAHLVKQLKLVGWGFGLMVEHWVEHYHQVGYRYDISYCRLGSLEKQAGVRSRLEKRGRHPKVRMNRKRLDGLEKKRQHKNKKSEEKARVKEEMREKAVVALEAKLVRLGDKKLNFLAALDELDAVDAI
;
A
#
# COMPACT_ATOMS: atom_id res chain seq x y z
N PRO A 1 -24.76 18.01 -6.03
CA PRO A 1 -23.96 19.15 -6.57
C PRO A 1 -22.58 18.73 -7.11
N LEU A 2 -21.73 18.05 -6.34
CA LEU A 2 -20.36 17.68 -6.76
C LEU A 2 -20.26 16.60 -7.86
N THR A 3 -21.33 15.83 -8.09
CA THR A 3 -21.32 14.63 -8.94
C THR A 3 -22.16 14.78 -10.20
N ILE A 4 -22.94 15.87 -10.30
CA ILE A 4 -23.82 16.16 -11.45
C ILE A 4 -22.95 16.34 -12.70
N GLY A 5 -21.86 17.10 -12.60
CA GLY A 5 -20.94 17.29 -13.72
C GLY A 5 -20.23 16.01 -14.18
N MET A 6 -19.91 15.08 -13.26
CA MET A 6 -19.28 13.81 -13.64
C MET A 6 -20.24 12.88 -14.37
N ASN A 7 -21.48 12.79 -13.91
CA ASN A 7 -22.51 11.99 -14.58
C ASN A 7 -22.93 12.64 -15.90
N LEU A 8 -22.92 13.98 -15.99
CA LEU A 8 -23.17 14.72 -17.23
C LEU A 8 -22.11 14.46 -18.30
N ILE A 9 -20.86 14.19 -17.93
CA ILE A 9 -19.81 13.80 -18.89
C ILE A 9 -20.06 12.39 -19.43
N GLU A 10 -20.52 11.47 -18.59
CA GLU A 10 -20.82 10.08 -18.99
C GLU A 10 -22.09 9.98 -19.84
N ASP A 11 -23.12 10.77 -19.49
CA ASP A 11 -24.43 10.77 -20.15
C ASP A 11 -24.56 11.89 -21.22
N GLY A 12 -23.47 12.58 -21.54
CA GLY A 12 -23.47 13.78 -22.38
C GLY A 12 -22.54 13.70 -23.57
N SER A 13 -22.83 14.53 -24.57
CA SER A 13 -22.08 14.62 -25.82
C SER A 13 -21.45 16.00 -25.95
N LEU A 14 -20.25 16.05 -26.51
CA LEU A 14 -19.56 17.29 -26.87
C LEU A 14 -20.05 17.75 -28.23
N VAL A 15 -20.66 18.92 -28.28
CA VAL A 15 -21.13 19.56 -29.51
C VAL A 15 -20.17 20.69 -29.84
N PHE A 16 -19.45 20.52 -30.93
CA PHE A 16 -18.62 21.55 -31.54
C PHE A 16 -19.49 22.32 -32.53
N THR A 17 -19.68 23.61 -32.32
CA THR A 17 -20.39 24.48 -33.27
C THR A 17 -19.38 25.44 -33.88
N LYS A 18 -19.35 25.50 -35.21
CA LYS A 18 -18.48 26.42 -35.95
C LYS A 18 -19.10 27.81 -35.97
N GLU A 19 -18.39 28.79 -35.42
CA GLU A 19 -18.77 30.19 -35.39
C GLU A 19 -17.70 30.99 -36.16
N GLY A 20 -17.85 31.07 -37.49
CA GLY A 20 -16.84 31.67 -38.37
C GLY A 20 -15.60 30.77 -38.49
N ASP A 21 -14.44 31.25 -38.05
CA ASP A 21 -13.17 30.51 -38.04
C ASP A 21 -12.87 29.81 -36.70
N GLU A 22 -13.70 30.02 -35.68
CA GLU A 22 -13.55 29.42 -34.35
C GLU A 22 -14.61 28.35 -34.08
N TYR A 23 -14.31 27.41 -33.19
CA TYR A 23 -15.25 26.41 -32.70
C TYR A 23 -15.63 26.71 -31.25
N SER A 24 -16.92 26.82 -30.96
CA SER A 24 -17.47 26.73 -29.61
C SER A 24 -17.72 25.27 -29.25
N ILE A 25 -17.56 24.90 -27.97
CA ILE A 25 -17.68 23.52 -27.49
C ILE A 25 -18.61 23.52 -26.28
N ASP A 26 -19.72 22.80 -26.40
CA ASP A 26 -20.70 22.61 -25.33
C ASP A 26 -20.82 21.14 -24.96
N LEU A 27 -20.93 20.84 -23.66
CA LEU A 27 -21.32 19.52 -23.17
C LEU A 27 -22.83 19.53 -22.93
N VAL A 28 -23.58 18.75 -23.70
CA VAL A 28 -25.05 18.64 -23.61
C VAL A 28 -25.46 17.22 -23.28
N GLU A 29 -26.62 17.02 -22.66
CA GLU A 29 -27.15 15.66 -22.46
C GLU A 29 -27.43 15.00 -23.81
N THR A 30 -27.01 13.74 -24.01
CA THR A 30 -27.14 13.06 -25.32
C THR A 30 -28.60 12.98 -25.78
N SER A 31 -29.54 12.83 -24.84
CA SER A 31 -30.99 12.85 -25.09
C SER A 31 -31.53 14.17 -25.63
N SER A 32 -30.79 15.27 -25.49
CA SER A 32 -31.16 16.60 -25.97
C SER A 32 -30.72 16.88 -27.41
N ILE A 33 -29.98 15.96 -28.04
CA ILE A 33 -29.54 16.08 -29.43
C ILE A 33 -30.63 15.54 -30.35
N SER A 34 -31.26 16.44 -31.11
CA SER A 34 -32.24 16.07 -32.13
C SER A 34 -31.55 15.39 -33.32
N VAL A 35 -31.85 14.11 -33.54
CA VAL A 35 -31.42 13.32 -34.70
C VAL A 35 -32.12 13.86 -35.95
N GLY A 36 -31.46 14.73 -36.72
CA GLY A 36 -32.08 15.24 -37.95
C GLY A 36 -31.42 16.41 -38.66
N GLU A 37 -30.43 17.09 -38.08
CA GLU A 37 -29.72 18.16 -38.79
C GLU A 37 -28.22 17.88 -38.80
N GLU A 38 -27.76 17.09 -39.77
CA GLU A 38 -26.38 17.17 -40.25
C GLU A 38 -26.20 18.54 -40.93
N ASN A 39 -26.04 19.57 -40.11
CA ASN A 39 -25.53 20.86 -40.56
C ASN A 39 -24.00 20.76 -40.60
N ASN A 40 -23.39 21.12 -41.73
CA ASN A 40 -21.93 21.08 -41.95
C ASN A 40 -21.10 21.88 -40.91
N ASP A 41 -21.75 22.68 -40.07
CA ASP A 41 -21.13 23.52 -39.04
C ASP A 41 -21.20 22.93 -37.62
N ARG A 42 -21.70 21.69 -37.44
CA ARG A 42 -21.80 21.02 -36.13
C ARG A 42 -21.20 19.63 -36.12
N ILE A 43 -20.29 19.37 -35.18
CA ILE A 43 -19.68 18.06 -34.95
C ILE A 43 -20.07 17.60 -33.55
N VAL A 44 -20.68 16.43 -33.44
CA VAL A 44 -21.02 15.80 -32.16
C VAL A 44 -20.04 14.68 -31.88
N ILE A 45 -19.43 14.69 -30.69
CA ILE A 45 -18.56 13.63 -30.19
C ILE A 45 -19.18 13.09 -28.92
N GLU A 46 -19.34 11.77 -28.84
CA GLU A 46 -19.73 11.09 -27.59
C GLU A 46 -18.45 10.73 -26.82
N PRO A 47 -18.06 11.50 -25.78
CA PRO A 47 -16.87 11.21 -25.01
C PRO A 47 -17.07 9.92 -24.21
N THR A 48 -16.04 9.06 -24.19
CA THR A 48 -15.98 7.95 -23.24
C THR A 48 -15.27 8.41 -21.97
N ALA A 49 -15.96 8.40 -20.83
CA ALA A 49 -15.37 8.81 -19.56
C ALA A 49 -14.64 7.65 -18.87
N TYR A 50 -13.46 7.96 -18.34
CA TYR A 50 -12.68 7.07 -17.49
C TYR A 50 -12.45 7.72 -16.13
N LEU A 51 -12.45 6.91 -15.07
CA LEU A 51 -12.19 7.39 -13.72
C LEU A 51 -10.86 6.81 -13.23
N SER A 52 -9.93 7.69 -12.82
CA SER A 52 -8.64 7.32 -12.26
C SER A 52 -8.39 8.08 -10.95
N GLY A 53 -7.59 7.50 -10.08
CA GLY A 53 -7.25 8.07 -8.77
C GLY A 53 -6.65 7.02 -7.83
N ASP A 54 -6.44 7.39 -6.57
CA ASP A 54 -5.98 6.44 -5.57
C ASP A 54 -7.09 5.42 -5.19
N LEU A 55 -6.70 4.27 -4.63
CA LEU A 55 -7.64 3.19 -4.31
C LEU A 55 -8.73 3.57 -3.31
N LEU A 56 -8.48 4.54 -2.41
CA LEU A 56 -9.45 4.94 -1.40
C LEU A 56 -10.52 5.83 -2.03
N PHE A 57 -10.10 6.78 -2.86
CA PHE A 57 -10.96 7.59 -3.69
C PHE A 57 -11.82 6.72 -4.62
N LEU A 58 -11.19 5.79 -5.34
CA LEU A 58 -11.91 4.88 -6.23
C LEU A 58 -12.92 4.02 -5.45
N ALA A 59 -12.53 3.46 -4.29
CA ALA A 59 -13.46 2.71 -3.43
C ALA A 59 -14.64 3.58 -2.97
N TYR A 60 -14.41 4.84 -2.62
CA TYR A 60 -15.46 5.78 -2.24
C TYR A 60 -16.42 6.05 -3.41
N MET A 61 -15.89 6.29 -4.61
CA MET A 61 -16.68 6.53 -5.83
C MET A 61 -17.51 5.32 -6.23
N MET A 62 -16.99 4.11 -6.02
CA MET A 62 -17.69 2.85 -6.26
C MET A 62 -18.69 2.46 -5.16
N GLY A 63 -18.81 3.23 -4.08
CA GLY A 63 -19.71 2.94 -2.95
C GLY A 63 -19.21 1.80 -2.03
N LYS A 64 -17.90 1.56 -2.02
CA LYS A 64 -17.21 0.48 -1.31
C LYS A 64 -16.30 1.01 -0.20
N GLU A 65 -16.57 2.21 0.31
CA GLU A 65 -15.75 2.83 1.35
C GLU A 65 -15.63 1.96 2.62
N ASN A 66 -14.45 2.02 3.26
CA ASN A 66 -14.07 1.25 4.46
C ASN A 66 -13.92 -0.26 4.26
N PHE A 67 -13.97 -0.77 3.03
CA PHE A 67 -13.78 -2.19 2.73
C PHE A 67 -12.59 -2.51 1.82
N SER A 68 -11.89 -1.48 1.33
CA SER A 68 -10.83 -1.60 0.32
C SER A 68 -9.62 -2.45 0.74
N SER A 69 -9.46 -2.76 2.04
CA SER A 69 -8.40 -3.63 2.55
C SER A 69 -8.80 -5.11 2.65
N ALA A 70 -10.10 -5.42 2.62
CA ALA A 70 -10.65 -6.76 2.85
C ALA A 70 -11.47 -7.30 1.68
N TRP A 71 -11.89 -6.44 0.74
CA TRP A 71 -12.69 -6.79 -0.42
C TRP A 71 -12.13 -6.13 -1.66
N CYS A 72 -12.27 -6.80 -2.81
CA CYS A 72 -11.85 -6.24 -4.09
C CYS A 72 -12.83 -5.13 -4.50
N ASN A 73 -12.30 -4.09 -5.12
CA ASN A 73 -13.11 -3.00 -5.65
C ASN A 73 -13.85 -3.41 -6.94
N TRP A 74 -13.23 -4.25 -7.77
CA TRP A 74 -13.76 -4.66 -9.09
C TRP A 74 -14.50 -5.99 -9.07
N CYS A 75 -14.34 -6.84 -8.05
CA CYS A 75 -15.09 -8.08 -7.93
C CYS A 75 -15.58 -8.40 -6.51
N SER A 76 -16.45 -9.39 -6.42
CA SER A 76 -17.12 -9.80 -5.18
C SER A 76 -16.30 -10.72 -4.27
N LEU A 77 -15.04 -11.00 -4.63
CA LEU A 77 -14.13 -11.77 -3.78
C LEU A 77 -13.68 -10.95 -2.57
N SER A 78 -13.43 -11.66 -1.47
CA SER A 78 -12.80 -11.18 -0.25
C SER A 78 -11.34 -11.57 -0.18
N LYS A 79 -10.61 -10.93 0.75
CA LYS A 79 -9.20 -11.22 0.97
C LYS A 79 -8.91 -12.68 1.23
N GLU A 80 -9.77 -13.35 1.99
CA GLU A 80 -9.64 -14.76 2.31
C GLU A 80 -9.83 -15.64 1.06
N GLU A 81 -10.74 -15.27 0.15
CA GLU A 81 -11.06 -16.06 -1.05
C GLU A 81 -9.99 -15.97 -2.15
N TRP A 82 -9.19 -14.91 -2.21
CA TRP A 82 -8.15 -14.76 -3.23
C TRP A 82 -6.72 -15.09 -2.76
N GLN A 83 -6.55 -15.61 -1.54
CA GLN A 83 -5.21 -16.02 -1.08
C GLN A 83 -4.72 -17.32 -1.76
N ASP A 84 -5.64 -18.18 -2.21
CA ASP A 84 -5.31 -19.51 -2.72
C ASP A 84 -4.62 -19.46 -4.11
N ASP A 85 -3.77 -20.47 -4.35
CA ASP A 85 -2.69 -20.51 -5.36
C ASP A 85 -3.14 -20.75 -6.82
N ALA A 86 -4.24 -20.12 -7.23
CA ALA A 86 -4.66 -20.14 -8.62
C ALA A 86 -4.75 -18.70 -9.12
N CYS A 87 -4.33 -18.47 -10.37
CA CYS A 87 -4.90 -17.42 -11.21
C CYS A 87 -6.41 -17.63 -11.18
N ILE A 88 -7.14 -17.11 -10.18
CA ILE A 88 -8.59 -17.26 -10.10
C ILE A 88 -9.09 -16.40 -11.26
N PRO A 89 -9.53 -16.99 -12.39
CA PRO A 89 -10.12 -16.20 -13.43
C PRO A 89 -11.37 -15.64 -12.77
N VAL A 90 -11.39 -14.33 -12.58
CA VAL A 90 -12.58 -13.69 -12.05
C VAL A 90 -13.60 -13.77 -13.17
N ASP A 91 -14.52 -14.71 -13.03
CA ASP A 91 -15.64 -14.85 -13.94
C ASP A 91 -16.44 -13.54 -13.99
N ASP A 92 -17.12 -13.32 -15.11
CA ASP A 92 -17.91 -12.11 -15.30
C ASP A 92 -19.13 -12.07 -14.38
N ALA A 93 -19.49 -13.16 -13.69
CA ALA A 93 -20.53 -13.18 -12.66
C ALA A 93 -20.06 -12.59 -11.31
N LYS A 94 -18.76 -12.60 -11.05
CA LYS A 94 -18.12 -12.05 -9.84
C LYS A 94 -17.74 -10.59 -9.99
N LEU A 95 -17.64 -10.06 -11.22
CA LEU A 95 -17.35 -8.64 -11.45
C LEU A 95 -18.45 -7.73 -10.90
N TRP A 96 -18.06 -6.59 -10.36
CA TRP A 96 -19.01 -5.57 -9.96
C TRP A 96 -19.45 -4.75 -11.17
N THR A 97 -20.74 -4.46 -11.22
CA THR A 97 -21.34 -3.46 -12.10
C THR A 97 -22.15 -2.49 -11.25
N VAL A 98 -22.46 -1.31 -11.78
CA VAL A 98 -23.30 -0.32 -11.07
C VAL A 98 -24.62 -0.95 -10.59
N ALA A 99 -25.26 -1.76 -11.45
CA ALA A 99 -26.48 -2.49 -11.13
C ALA A 99 -26.28 -3.52 -10.00
N ARG A 100 -25.21 -4.34 -10.07
CA ARG A 100 -24.92 -5.36 -9.04
C ARG A 100 -24.61 -4.74 -7.68
N ILE A 101 -23.94 -3.59 -7.64
CA ILE A 101 -23.75 -2.82 -6.40
C ILE A 101 -25.10 -2.38 -5.86
N GLY A 102 -25.99 -1.84 -6.69
CA GLY A 102 -27.35 -1.45 -6.28
C GLY A 102 -28.13 -2.61 -5.63
N VAL A 103 -28.10 -3.79 -6.26
CA VAL A 103 -28.72 -5.01 -5.69
C VAL A 103 -28.09 -5.40 -4.35
N GLN A 104 -26.76 -5.31 -4.21
CA GLN A 104 -26.09 -5.64 -2.96
C GLN A 104 -26.42 -4.62 -1.85
N VAL A 105 -26.59 -3.34 -2.17
CA VAL A 105 -27.02 -2.30 -1.21
C VAL A 105 -28.42 -2.59 -0.68
N GLN A 106 -29.34 -3.01 -1.54
CA GLN A 106 -30.68 -3.41 -1.13
C GLN A 106 -30.61 -4.60 -0.16
N LYS A 107 -29.88 -5.66 -0.53
CA LYS A 107 -29.66 -6.83 0.34
C LYS A 107 -29.05 -6.45 1.70
N ASN A 108 -28.09 -5.54 1.70
CA ASN A 108 -27.45 -5.06 2.93
C ASN A 108 -28.44 -4.28 3.81
N THR A 109 -29.29 -3.44 3.19
CA THR A 109 -30.33 -2.67 3.88
C THR A 109 -31.36 -3.60 4.52
N GLU A 110 -31.86 -4.58 3.79
CA GLU A 110 -32.80 -5.61 4.29
C GLU A 110 -32.19 -6.45 5.42
N ALA A 111 -30.86 -6.69 5.37
CA ALA A 111 -30.12 -7.40 6.42
C ALA A 111 -29.81 -6.54 7.67
N GLY A 112 -30.30 -5.29 7.73
CA GLY A 112 -30.08 -4.37 8.86
C GLY A 112 -28.78 -3.57 8.80
N TYR A 113 -28.17 -3.47 7.61
CA TYR A 113 -26.97 -2.69 7.34
C TYR A 113 -27.23 -1.59 6.30
N PRO A 114 -28.15 -0.65 6.55
CA PRO A 114 -28.37 0.48 5.65
C PRO A 114 -27.11 1.36 5.56
N PRO A 115 -26.96 2.18 4.49
CA PRO A 115 -25.79 3.03 4.29
C PRO A 115 -25.41 3.94 5.48
N SER A 116 -26.39 4.34 6.30
CA SER A 116 -26.20 5.16 7.49
C SER A 116 -25.50 4.43 8.64
N VAL A 117 -25.50 3.10 8.64
CA VAL A 117 -24.88 2.28 9.69
C VAL A 117 -23.40 2.11 9.41
N LYS A 118 -22.56 2.59 10.34
CA LYS A 118 -21.09 2.47 10.27
C LYS A 118 -20.56 1.06 10.51
N LYS A 119 -21.40 0.16 11.04
CA LYS A 119 -21.02 -1.24 11.29
C LYS A 119 -20.65 -1.95 9.98
N THR A 120 -19.64 -2.81 10.02
CA THR A 120 -19.22 -3.66 8.90
C THR A 120 -19.58 -5.11 9.20
N ASP A 121 -19.95 -5.85 8.16
CA ASP A 121 -20.23 -7.29 8.24
C ASP A 121 -19.72 -7.96 6.95
N PRO A 122 -19.07 -9.15 7.01
CA PRO A 122 -18.64 -9.87 5.80
C PRO A 122 -19.76 -10.10 4.78
N LYS A 123 -21.02 -10.22 5.21
CA LYS A 123 -22.18 -10.37 4.30
C LYS A 123 -22.41 -9.15 3.41
N MET A 124 -21.84 -8.00 3.76
CA MET A 124 -21.93 -6.79 2.96
C MET A 124 -21.14 -6.87 1.65
N LYS A 125 -20.25 -7.88 1.50
CA LYS A 125 -19.37 -8.07 0.33
C LYS A 125 -18.58 -6.83 -0.08
N GLY A 126 -18.19 -6.05 0.93
CA GLY A 126 -17.49 -4.80 0.74
C GLY A 126 -18.29 -3.70 0.05
N VAL A 127 -19.62 -3.72 0.13
CA VAL A 127 -20.50 -2.70 -0.46
C VAL A 127 -21.19 -1.91 0.66
N ARG A 128 -21.04 -0.58 0.64
CA ARG A 128 -21.67 0.32 1.62
C ARG A 128 -22.92 0.99 1.08
N ARG A 129 -22.84 1.53 -0.13
CA ARG A 129 -23.88 2.35 -0.75
C ARG A 129 -23.81 2.23 -2.27
N THR A 130 -24.78 2.85 -2.94
CA THR A 130 -24.80 2.94 -4.39
C THR A 130 -23.59 3.74 -4.89
N PRO A 131 -23.05 3.41 -6.08
CA PRO A 131 -21.93 4.16 -6.64
C PRO A 131 -22.29 5.63 -6.81
N ILE A 132 -21.27 6.48 -6.66
CA ILE A 132 -21.41 7.93 -6.74
C ILE A 132 -21.38 8.40 -8.20
N CYS A 133 -20.58 7.74 -9.04
CA CYS A 133 -20.56 7.95 -10.48
C CYS A 133 -21.28 6.82 -11.22
N LYS A 134 -21.82 7.14 -12.39
CA LYS A 134 -22.43 6.16 -13.31
C LYS A 134 -21.41 5.43 -14.20
N ILE A 135 -20.16 5.89 -14.24
CA ILE A 135 -19.08 5.29 -15.03
C ILE A 135 -19.01 3.77 -14.74
N PRO A 136 -19.08 2.90 -15.76
CA PRO A 136 -18.90 1.46 -15.61
C PRO A 136 -17.59 1.11 -14.92
N PHE A 137 -17.62 0.07 -14.08
CA PHE A 137 -16.48 -0.29 -13.23
C PHE A 137 -15.26 -0.75 -14.06
N GLU A 138 -15.48 -1.28 -15.26
CA GLU A 138 -14.42 -1.60 -16.22
C GLU A 138 -13.64 -0.35 -16.67
N ARG A 139 -14.29 0.82 -16.70
CA ARG A 139 -13.68 2.14 -17.01
C ARG A 139 -13.18 2.89 -15.77
N VAL A 140 -13.26 2.28 -14.59
CA VAL A 140 -12.61 2.78 -13.36
C VAL A 140 -11.19 2.20 -13.32
N ILE A 141 -10.23 2.96 -13.83
CA ILE A 141 -8.85 2.54 -14.07
C ILE A 141 -8.16 2.17 -12.76
N PHE A 142 -7.49 1.01 -12.79
CA PHE A 142 -6.74 0.49 -11.66
C PHE A 142 -5.55 1.39 -11.30
N ALA A 143 -5.34 1.61 -10.00
CA ALA A 143 -4.29 2.47 -9.47
C ALA A 143 -2.91 1.80 -9.53
N VAL A 144 -2.29 1.77 -10.71
CA VAL A 144 -1.03 1.08 -11.00
C VAL A 144 0.14 1.66 -10.21
N LEU A 145 0.24 2.98 -10.06
CA LEU A 145 1.31 3.60 -9.27
C LEU A 145 1.22 3.18 -7.80
N HIS A 146 0.01 3.17 -7.22
CA HIS A 146 -0.19 2.73 -5.84
C HIS A 146 0.03 1.24 -5.66
N ALA A 147 -0.20 0.44 -6.70
CA ALA A 147 0.14 -0.97 -6.72
C ALA A 147 1.66 -1.16 -6.68
N ALA A 148 2.42 -0.48 -7.54
CA ALA A 148 3.89 -0.52 -7.54
C ALA A 148 4.48 -0.20 -6.16
N ILE A 149 4.02 0.90 -5.54
CA ILE A 149 4.43 1.29 -4.18
C ILE A 149 4.09 0.20 -3.17
N GLY A 150 2.88 -0.37 -3.26
CA GLY A 150 2.41 -1.39 -2.34
C GLY A 150 3.23 -2.69 -2.44
N ILE A 151 3.58 -3.09 -3.65
CA ILE A 151 4.33 -4.32 -3.94
C ILE A 151 5.78 -4.17 -3.49
N GLY A 152 6.44 -3.08 -3.90
CA GLY A 152 7.83 -2.84 -3.51
C GLY A 152 8.00 -2.74 -2.00
N ASN A 153 7.11 -2.02 -1.31
CA ASN A 153 7.14 -1.99 0.17
C ASN A 153 6.81 -3.34 0.81
N ALA A 154 5.97 -4.20 0.21
CA ALA A 154 5.70 -5.52 0.75
C ALA A 154 6.93 -6.44 0.69
N LEU A 155 7.70 -6.39 -0.40
CA LEU A 155 8.98 -7.10 -0.57
C LEU A 155 10.03 -6.59 0.42
N ILE A 156 10.14 -5.27 0.60
CA ILE A 156 11.08 -4.68 1.57
C ILE A 156 10.66 -5.02 3.01
N GLU A 157 9.37 -4.96 3.34
CA GLU A 157 8.88 -5.38 4.66
C GLU A 157 9.15 -6.87 4.92
N TYR A 158 9.19 -7.71 3.89
CA TYR A 158 9.62 -9.10 4.02
C TYR A 158 11.11 -9.20 4.38
N LEU A 159 11.97 -8.52 3.62
CA LEU A 159 13.40 -8.42 3.91
C LEU A 159 13.65 -7.95 5.34
N GLU A 160 12.97 -6.89 5.79
CA GLU A 160 13.10 -6.37 7.15
C GLU A 160 12.70 -7.38 8.21
N ARG A 161 11.65 -8.19 7.96
CA ARG A 161 11.24 -9.26 8.88
C ARG A 161 12.27 -10.39 8.92
N PHE A 162 12.85 -10.75 7.78
CA PHE A 162 13.92 -11.74 7.73
C PHE A 162 15.16 -11.28 8.50
N ILE A 163 15.59 -10.03 8.30
CA ILE A 163 16.70 -9.43 9.05
C ILE A 163 16.42 -9.48 10.55
N ASP A 164 15.23 -9.03 10.98
CA ASP A 164 14.84 -9.00 12.39
C ASP A 164 14.74 -10.41 13.00
N ALA A 165 14.35 -11.41 12.19
CA ALA A 165 14.15 -12.79 12.64
C ALA A 165 15.45 -13.58 12.75
N GLU A 166 16.29 -13.55 11.71
CA GLU A 166 17.37 -14.53 11.50
C GLU A 166 18.78 -13.93 11.52
N ILE A 167 18.94 -12.63 11.24
CA ILE A 167 20.26 -11.99 11.09
C ILE A 167 20.61 -11.16 12.32
N GLU A 168 19.65 -10.36 12.77
CA GLU A 168 19.89 -9.35 13.79
C GLU A 168 20.04 -10.02 15.17
N PRO A 169 21.10 -9.71 15.94
CA PRO A 169 21.27 -10.27 17.27
C PRO A 169 20.11 -9.84 18.17
N VAL A 170 19.49 -10.82 18.83
CA VAL A 170 18.36 -10.64 19.76
C VAL A 170 18.81 -10.88 21.19
N SER A 171 18.25 -10.14 22.14
CA SER A 171 18.47 -10.40 23.56
C SER A 171 17.73 -11.65 24.02
N ASN A 172 18.19 -12.28 25.11
CA ASN A 172 17.50 -13.44 25.71
C ASN A 172 16.05 -13.11 26.11
N GLU A 173 15.79 -11.88 26.55
CA GLU A 173 14.45 -11.39 26.87
C GLU A 173 13.55 -11.36 25.63
N GLU A 174 14.06 -10.90 24.48
CA GLU A 174 13.32 -10.88 23.23
C GLU A 174 13.03 -12.31 22.74
N VAL A 175 14.00 -13.22 22.86
CA VAL A 175 13.81 -14.65 22.55
C VAL A 175 12.67 -15.24 23.37
N GLN A 176 12.62 -14.96 24.67
CA GLN A 176 11.53 -15.41 25.53
C GLN A 176 10.17 -14.84 25.08
N VAL A 177 10.10 -13.54 24.78
CA VAL A 177 8.86 -12.91 24.28
C VAL A 177 8.41 -13.53 22.95
N ARG A 178 9.33 -13.83 22.04
CA ARG A 178 9.02 -14.52 20.77
C ARG A 178 8.45 -15.93 21.02
N ALA A 179 9.04 -16.69 21.92
CA ALA A 179 8.56 -18.02 22.29
C ALA A 179 7.16 -17.98 22.93
N GLU A 180 6.95 -17.06 23.88
CA GLU A 180 5.65 -16.84 24.52
C GLU A 180 4.58 -16.41 23.51
N LEU A 181 4.91 -15.51 22.58
CA LEU A 181 4.01 -15.10 21.52
C LEU A 181 3.60 -16.28 20.63
N LYS A 182 4.55 -17.15 20.25
CA LYS A 182 4.28 -18.37 19.47
C LYS A 182 3.32 -19.30 20.20
N MET A 183 3.51 -19.49 21.51
CA MET A 183 2.59 -20.28 22.34
C MET A 183 1.19 -19.66 22.39
N ILE A 184 1.08 -18.35 22.61
CA ILE A 184 -0.21 -17.64 22.64
C ILE A 184 -0.93 -17.78 21.30
N VAL A 185 -0.23 -17.59 20.17
CA VAL A 185 -0.82 -17.73 18.82
C VAL A 185 -1.34 -19.15 18.60
N ASN A 186 -0.59 -20.19 19.02
CA ASN A 186 -1.04 -21.57 18.92
C ASN A 186 -2.27 -21.85 19.80
N GLN A 187 -2.30 -21.37 21.04
CA GLN A 187 -3.46 -21.47 21.93
C GLN A 187 -4.69 -20.78 21.32
N LEU A 188 -4.50 -19.62 20.71
CA LEU A 188 -5.56 -18.86 20.07
C LEU A 188 -6.14 -19.59 18.86
N LYS A 189 -5.27 -20.20 18.02
CA LYS A 189 -5.68 -21.08 16.92
C LYS A 189 -6.52 -22.25 17.43
N GLU A 190 -6.10 -22.89 18.51
CA GLU A 190 -6.83 -24.01 19.11
C GLU A 190 -8.18 -23.58 19.71
N LEU A 191 -8.23 -22.45 20.44
CA LEU A 191 -9.48 -21.91 20.96
C LEU A 191 -10.49 -21.58 19.85
N ARG A 192 -10.01 -20.98 18.75
CA ARG A 192 -10.86 -20.72 17.57
C ARG A 192 -11.37 -22.02 16.96
N ARG A 193 -10.52 -23.04 16.84
CA ARG A 193 -10.89 -24.37 16.34
C ARG A 193 -11.96 -25.03 17.23
N VAL A 194 -11.75 -25.06 18.56
CA VAL A 194 -12.70 -25.64 19.52
C VAL A 194 -14.04 -24.91 19.48
N LYS A 195 -14.03 -23.57 19.42
CA LYS A 195 -15.25 -22.77 19.26
C LYS A 195 -15.99 -23.12 17.97
N GLN A 196 -15.27 -23.27 16.86
CA GLN A 196 -15.87 -23.63 15.57
C GLN A 196 -16.51 -25.02 15.63
N VAL A 197 -15.79 -26.02 16.16
CA VAL A 197 -16.32 -27.38 16.37
C VAL A 197 -17.60 -27.34 17.22
N TRP A 198 -17.62 -26.55 18.30
CA TRP A 198 -18.82 -26.39 19.13
C TRP A 198 -19.98 -25.73 18.37
N LEU A 199 -19.71 -24.71 17.55
CA LEU A 199 -20.73 -24.05 16.73
C LEU A 199 -21.37 -25.02 15.72
N ASP A 200 -20.58 -25.94 15.17
CA ASP A 200 -21.02 -26.91 14.16
C ASP A 200 -21.67 -28.17 14.75
N SER A 201 -21.48 -28.42 16.05
CA SER A 201 -22.02 -29.56 16.77
C SER A 201 -23.56 -29.53 16.88
N GLN A 202 -24.17 -30.72 16.87
CA GLN A 202 -25.62 -30.85 17.03
C GLN A 202 -26.10 -30.40 18.40
N GLU A 203 -25.31 -30.60 19.45
CA GLU A 203 -25.67 -30.27 20.83
C GLU A 203 -25.28 -28.84 21.25
N GLY A 204 -24.39 -28.18 20.51
CA GLY A 204 -23.92 -26.82 20.76
C GLY A 204 -24.62 -25.78 19.88
N GLY A 205 -23.90 -25.25 18.89
CA GLY A 205 -24.38 -24.11 18.09
C GLY A 205 -25.64 -24.40 17.27
N LYS A 206 -25.80 -25.62 16.72
CA LYS A 206 -27.04 -26.00 16.01
C LYS A 206 -28.24 -26.05 16.95
N LYS A 207 -28.12 -26.71 18.11
CA LYS A 207 -29.15 -26.71 19.17
C LYS A 207 -29.48 -25.30 19.64
N MET A 208 -28.48 -24.44 19.80
CA MET A 208 -28.67 -23.05 20.19
C MET A 208 -29.54 -22.29 19.17
N ASN A 209 -29.23 -22.42 17.88
CA ASN A 209 -29.99 -21.76 16.81
C ASN A 209 -31.41 -22.31 16.67
N GLN A 210 -31.57 -23.64 16.76
CA GLN A 210 -32.90 -24.28 16.78
C GLN A 210 -33.74 -23.82 17.98
N THR A 211 -33.14 -23.82 19.18
CA THR A 211 -33.81 -23.38 20.41
C THR A 211 -34.17 -21.89 20.33
N ARG A 212 -33.29 -21.05 19.76
CA ARG A 212 -33.57 -19.62 19.54
C ARG A 212 -34.76 -19.39 18.61
N ARG A 213 -34.82 -20.12 17.48
CA ARG A 213 -35.96 -20.06 16.56
C ARG A 213 -37.25 -20.46 17.26
N ARG A 214 -37.22 -21.54 18.06
CA ARG A 214 -38.38 -22.01 18.83
C ARG A 214 -38.84 -21.00 19.88
N VAL A 215 -37.92 -20.40 20.64
CA VAL A 215 -38.23 -19.33 21.62
C VAL A 215 -38.88 -18.14 20.94
N ASN A 216 -38.36 -17.69 19.80
CA ASN A 216 -38.95 -16.56 19.06
C ASN A 216 -40.37 -16.89 18.55
N LEU A 217 -40.59 -18.11 18.06
CA LEU A 217 -41.92 -18.58 17.65
C LEU A 217 -42.90 -18.63 18.83
N LEU A 218 -42.47 -19.17 19.98
CA LEU A 218 -43.29 -19.24 21.19
C LEU A 218 -43.65 -17.84 21.70
N LYS A 219 -42.71 -16.88 21.68
CA LYS A 219 -42.99 -15.48 22.01
C LYS A 219 -44.05 -14.86 21.11
N LYS A 220 -43.98 -15.10 19.80
CA LYS A 220 -44.98 -14.62 18.82
C LYS A 220 -46.36 -15.24 19.09
N LYS A 221 -46.42 -16.56 19.30
CA LYS A 221 -47.68 -17.24 19.65
C LYS A 221 -48.28 -16.74 20.97
N MET A 222 -47.45 -16.41 21.95
CA MET A 222 -47.89 -15.82 23.22
C MET A 222 -48.50 -14.43 23.03
N SER A 223 -47.99 -13.60 22.11
CA SER A 223 -48.56 -12.28 21.83
C SER A 223 -49.87 -12.32 21.04
N GLU A 224 -50.19 -13.46 20.41
CA GLU A 224 -51.36 -13.66 19.54
C GLU A 224 -52.47 -14.49 20.23
N ALA A 225 -52.32 -14.88 21.49
CA ALA A 225 -53.21 -15.82 22.17
C ALA A 225 -54.23 -15.14 23.10
N ASP A 226 -55.53 -15.44 22.90
CA ASP A 226 -56.65 -14.89 23.70
C ASP A 226 -57.09 -15.80 24.88
N HIS A 227 -56.65 -17.06 24.95
CA HIS A 227 -57.13 -18.06 25.92
C HIS A 227 -56.16 -18.31 27.10
N ALA A 228 -56.65 -18.16 28.34
CA ALA A 228 -55.85 -18.23 29.59
C ALA A 228 -55.16 -19.58 29.90
N VAL A 229 -55.77 -20.72 29.53
CA VAL A 229 -55.16 -22.05 29.77
C VAL A 229 -54.06 -22.35 28.75
N PHE A 230 -54.28 -21.96 27.49
CA PHE A 230 -53.32 -22.11 26.41
C PHE A 230 -52.08 -21.23 26.62
N THR A 231 -52.24 -20.03 27.20
CA THR A 231 -51.12 -19.15 27.56
C THR A 231 -50.26 -19.69 28.71
N ALA A 232 -50.84 -20.42 29.67
CA ALA A 232 -50.09 -21.06 30.75
C ALA A 232 -49.19 -22.22 30.26
N GLU A 233 -49.70 -23.07 29.37
CA GLU A 233 -48.93 -24.15 28.71
C GLU A 233 -47.75 -23.59 27.91
N LEU A 234 -48.01 -22.59 27.06
CA LEU A 234 -46.99 -21.92 26.26
C LEU A 234 -45.94 -21.22 27.13
N GLY A 235 -46.37 -20.59 28.22
CA GLY A 235 -45.47 -19.93 29.17
C GLY A 235 -44.49 -20.91 29.82
N ARG A 236 -44.94 -22.13 30.15
CA ARG A 236 -44.08 -23.20 30.68
C ARG A 236 -43.05 -23.66 29.65
N GLU A 237 -43.47 -23.94 28.40
CA GLU A 237 -42.53 -24.34 27.32
C GLU A 237 -41.52 -23.22 27.01
N LEU A 238 -41.99 -21.96 26.96
CA LEU A 238 -41.15 -20.80 26.71
C LEU A 238 -40.07 -20.65 27.79
N ASN A 239 -40.44 -20.77 29.07
CA ASN A 239 -39.49 -20.70 30.17
C ASN A 239 -38.43 -21.81 30.09
N ALA A 240 -38.86 -23.06 29.90
CA ALA A 240 -37.94 -24.20 29.79
C ALA A 240 -36.94 -24.01 28.63
N ARG A 241 -37.42 -23.63 27.44
CA ARG A 241 -36.57 -23.38 26.26
C ARG A 241 -35.67 -22.15 26.44
N SER A 242 -36.16 -21.11 27.10
CA SER A 242 -35.40 -19.89 27.41
C SER A 242 -34.23 -20.19 28.35
N ILE A 243 -34.41 -21.06 29.36
CA ILE A 243 -33.33 -21.52 30.24
C ILE A 243 -32.24 -22.25 29.45
N VAL A 244 -32.63 -23.20 28.60
CA VAL A 244 -31.67 -23.93 27.74
C VAL A 244 -30.92 -22.98 26.81
N LEU A 245 -31.63 -22.03 26.19
CA LEU A 245 -31.01 -21.03 25.33
C LEU A 245 -30.00 -20.15 26.10
N LYS A 246 -30.33 -19.71 27.32
CA LYS A 246 -29.42 -18.95 28.17
C LYS A 246 -28.14 -19.75 28.47
N GLY A 247 -28.27 -21.03 28.80
CA GLY A 247 -27.11 -21.91 29.03
C GLY A 247 -26.20 -22.02 27.81
N LEU A 248 -26.76 -22.28 26.62
CA LEU A 248 -25.99 -22.39 25.37
C LEU A 248 -25.33 -21.05 24.97
N VAL A 249 -26.03 -19.94 25.16
CA VAL A 249 -25.49 -18.60 24.92
C VAL A 249 -24.32 -18.31 25.87
N ALA A 250 -24.43 -18.69 27.15
CA ALA A 250 -23.35 -18.53 28.12
C ALA A 250 -22.08 -19.30 27.72
N VAL A 251 -22.22 -20.52 27.18
CA VAL A 251 -21.07 -21.31 26.67
C VAL A 251 -20.40 -20.61 25.48
N ARG A 252 -21.18 -20.15 24.49
CA ARG A 252 -20.65 -19.36 23.36
C ARG A 252 -19.92 -18.10 23.82
N ASP A 253 -20.48 -17.42 24.82
CA ASP A 253 -19.95 -16.18 25.36
C ASP A 253 -18.66 -16.44 26.15
N LYS A 254 -18.56 -17.59 26.85
CA LYS A 254 -17.31 -18.04 27.47
C LYS A 254 -16.19 -18.20 26.42
N TYR A 255 -16.42 -18.96 25.35
CA TYR A 255 -15.44 -19.08 24.26
C TYR A 255 -15.05 -17.72 23.66
N SER A 256 -16.02 -16.81 23.51
CA SER A 256 -15.76 -15.48 22.96
C SER A 256 -14.95 -14.60 23.92
N LYS A 257 -15.17 -14.73 25.23
CA LYS A 257 -14.37 -14.06 26.27
C LYS A 257 -12.94 -14.62 26.32
N ASP A 258 -12.79 -15.94 26.27
CA ASP A 258 -11.47 -16.59 26.31
C ASP A 258 -10.62 -16.20 25.09
N ILE A 259 -11.22 -16.19 23.89
CA ILE A 259 -10.56 -15.68 22.67
C ILE A 259 -10.19 -14.21 22.83
N SER A 260 -11.10 -13.35 23.29
CA SER A 260 -10.82 -11.93 23.47
C SER A 260 -9.72 -11.66 24.50
N ALA A 261 -9.67 -12.44 25.59
CA ALA A 261 -8.61 -12.36 26.58
C ALA A 261 -7.25 -12.73 25.97
N LYS A 262 -7.19 -13.82 25.20
CA LYS A 262 -5.97 -14.24 24.51
C LYS A 262 -5.54 -13.28 23.41
N GLU A 263 -6.47 -12.67 22.67
CA GLU A 263 -6.17 -11.61 21.69
C GLU A 263 -5.55 -10.37 22.36
N LYS A 264 -5.97 -10.03 23.59
CA LYS A 264 -5.34 -8.96 24.38
C LYS A 264 -3.92 -9.32 24.81
N GLU A 265 -3.69 -10.56 25.25
CA GLU A 265 -2.34 -11.07 25.57
C GLU A 265 -1.43 -11.04 24.34
N GLU A 266 -1.92 -11.52 23.20
CA GLU A 266 -1.22 -11.48 21.91
C GLU A 266 -0.83 -10.05 21.54
N THR A 267 -1.78 -9.10 21.65
CA THR A 267 -1.55 -7.69 21.36
C THR A 267 -0.49 -7.09 22.28
N LYS A 268 -0.51 -7.43 23.58
CA LYS A 268 0.48 -6.97 24.56
C LYS A 268 1.88 -7.48 24.20
N MET A 269 2.02 -8.76 23.87
CA MET A 269 3.32 -9.33 23.47
C MET A 269 3.82 -8.78 22.15
N LYS A 270 2.94 -8.59 21.16
CA LYS A 270 3.27 -7.92 19.89
C LYS A 270 3.78 -6.50 20.12
N ASN A 271 3.19 -5.75 21.04
CA ASN A 271 3.65 -4.39 21.37
C ASN A 271 5.02 -4.41 22.07
N LYS A 272 5.24 -5.32 23.03
CA LYS A 272 6.58 -5.51 23.62
C LYS A 272 7.65 -5.83 22.56
N LEU A 273 7.34 -6.73 21.63
CA LEU A 273 8.26 -7.07 20.54
C LEU A 273 8.56 -5.86 19.65
N LYS A 274 7.54 -5.05 19.33
CA LYS A 274 7.75 -3.79 18.59
C LYS A 274 8.65 -2.82 19.32
N ASP A 275 8.58 -2.74 20.65
CA ASP A 275 9.44 -1.87 21.45
C ASP A 275 10.90 -2.34 21.40
N PHE A 276 11.15 -3.65 21.48
CA PHE A 276 12.48 -4.24 21.27
C PHE A 276 13.02 -3.93 19.87
N THR A 277 12.22 -4.21 18.82
CA THR A 277 12.59 -3.89 17.43
C THR A 277 12.89 -2.39 17.26
N LYS A 278 12.09 -1.50 17.86
CA LYS A 278 12.28 -0.05 17.76
C LYS A 278 13.56 0.41 18.46
N ALA A 279 13.84 -0.11 19.65
CA ALA A 279 15.07 0.21 20.39
C ALA A 279 16.30 -0.20 19.57
N ARG A 280 16.27 -1.40 18.99
CA ARG A 280 17.37 -1.94 18.18
C ARG A 280 17.58 -1.22 16.86
N ARG A 281 16.51 -0.90 16.13
CA ARG A 281 16.58 -0.07 14.91
C ARG A 281 17.13 1.34 15.16
N GLY A 282 17.18 1.79 16.42
CA GLY A 282 17.83 3.04 16.83
C GLY A 282 19.34 2.94 16.97
N LEU A 283 19.91 1.73 16.99
CA LEU A 283 21.36 1.52 17.13
C LEU A 283 22.05 1.68 15.78
N GLU A 284 23.13 2.45 15.76
CA GLU A 284 23.89 2.76 14.54
C GLU A 284 24.54 1.54 13.90
N GLY A 285 24.85 0.51 14.70
CA GLY A 285 25.41 -0.77 14.24
C GLY A 285 24.38 -1.85 13.91
N SER A 286 23.07 -1.57 13.94
CA SER A 286 22.05 -2.56 13.54
C SER A 286 22.14 -2.85 12.03
N VAL A 287 21.93 -4.11 11.65
CA VAL A 287 21.92 -4.53 10.24
C VAL A 287 20.82 -3.80 9.48
N TYR A 288 19.70 -3.52 10.16
CA TYR A 288 18.66 -2.64 9.63
C TYR A 288 19.19 -1.27 9.17
N THR A 289 19.96 -0.58 10.03
CA THR A 289 20.51 0.74 9.70
C THR A 289 21.54 0.67 8.58
N LEU A 290 22.32 -0.41 8.51
CA LEU A 290 23.26 -0.66 7.43
C LEU A 290 22.53 -0.85 6.08
N VAL A 291 21.50 -1.71 6.05
CA VAL A 291 20.67 -1.92 4.86
C VAL A 291 19.99 -0.62 4.42
N ASP A 292 19.51 0.18 5.38
CA ASP A 292 18.94 1.49 5.07
C ASP A 292 19.96 2.49 4.51
N LYS A 293 21.22 2.45 4.97
CA LYS A 293 22.33 3.24 4.38
C LYS A 293 22.66 2.76 2.96
N ILE A 294 22.57 1.45 2.69
CA ILE A 294 22.77 0.89 1.35
C ILE A 294 21.68 1.41 0.40
N PHE A 295 20.40 1.32 0.76
CA PHE A 295 19.32 1.89 -0.05
C PHE A 295 19.55 3.37 -0.39
N ARG A 296 20.02 4.16 0.58
CA ARG A 296 20.34 5.58 0.35
C ARG A 296 21.52 5.80 -0.60
N THR A 297 22.50 4.91 -0.61
CA THR A 297 23.63 4.96 -1.53
C THR A 297 23.19 4.71 -2.98
N HIS A 298 22.18 3.85 -3.16
CA HIS A 298 21.45 3.64 -4.42
C HIS A 298 20.37 4.71 -4.68
N GLY A 299 20.40 5.81 -3.93
CA GLY A 299 19.54 6.97 -4.11
C GLY A 299 18.08 6.75 -3.70
N ALA A 300 17.74 5.67 -3.00
CA ALA A 300 16.41 5.40 -2.46
C ALA A 300 16.33 5.85 -0.99
N ASP A 301 15.62 6.94 -0.75
CA ASP A 301 15.40 7.48 0.60
C ASP A 301 13.99 7.13 1.10
N ARG A 302 13.87 6.79 2.38
CA ARG A 302 12.55 6.59 3.00
C ARG A 302 11.93 7.94 3.34
N ALA A 303 10.63 8.09 3.10
CA ALA A 303 9.91 9.30 3.47
C ALA A 303 9.76 9.42 4.99
N ALA A 304 10.13 10.58 5.53
CA ALA A 304 9.98 10.90 6.95
C ALA A 304 8.50 10.93 7.41
N TYR A 305 7.58 11.31 6.52
CA TYR A 305 6.16 11.52 6.85
C TYR A 305 5.28 10.25 6.74
N PHE A 306 5.74 9.18 6.08
CA PHE A 306 4.94 7.97 5.80
C PHE A 306 5.40 6.72 6.56
N GLY A 307 5.74 6.88 7.84
CA GLY A 307 6.12 5.73 8.68
C GLY A 307 7.37 5.00 8.19
N ARG A 308 8.31 5.73 7.56
CA ARG A 308 9.54 5.20 6.94
C ARG A 308 9.29 4.19 5.80
N LYS A 309 8.23 4.39 5.00
CA LYS A 309 8.05 3.67 3.74
C LYS A 309 8.75 4.38 2.59
N PHE A 310 9.04 3.64 1.52
CA PHE A 310 9.57 4.21 0.28
C PHE A 310 8.45 4.78 -0.58
N GLU A 311 8.70 5.92 -1.20
CA GLU A 311 7.80 6.54 -2.17
C GLU A 311 7.93 5.89 -3.55
N GLY A 312 7.02 6.22 -4.47
CA GLY A 312 7.01 5.60 -5.81
C GLY A 312 8.24 5.91 -6.67
N ILE A 313 8.95 7.01 -6.40
CA ILE A 313 10.22 7.29 -7.07
C ILE A 313 11.32 6.35 -6.54
N ASP A 314 11.37 6.13 -5.23
CA ASP A 314 12.42 5.32 -4.62
C ASP A 314 12.21 3.83 -4.86
N ILE A 315 10.96 3.35 -4.87
CA ILE A 315 10.66 1.97 -5.30
C ILE A 315 11.11 1.71 -6.74
N ARG A 316 10.93 2.68 -7.65
CA ARG A 316 11.43 2.55 -9.03
C ARG A 316 12.95 2.46 -9.09
N LYS A 317 13.68 3.29 -8.33
CA LYS A 317 15.14 3.17 -8.23
C LYS A 317 15.58 1.81 -7.70
N ILE A 318 14.88 1.27 -6.70
CA ILE A 318 15.18 -0.06 -6.15
C ILE A 318 14.93 -1.16 -7.20
N MET A 319 13.88 -1.03 -8.01
CA MET A 319 13.60 -1.92 -9.13
C MET A 319 14.72 -1.83 -10.20
N ASP A 320 15.07 -0.62 -10.62
CA ASP A 320 16.11 -0.33 -11.62
C ASP A 320 17.50 -0.85 -11.19
N GLU A 321 17.84 -0.73 -9.89
CA GLU A 321 19.13 -1.14 -9.34
C GLU A 321 19.09 -2.50 -8.63
N SER A 322 18.04 -3.29 -8.85
CA SER A 322 17.81 -4.59 -8.19
C SER A 322 19.02 -5.53 -8.25
N ASP A 323 19.66 -5.66 -9.42
CA ASP A 323 20.86 -6.49 -9.59
C ASP A 323 22.05 -5.99 -8.77
N LYS A 324 22.22 -4.66 -8.59
CA LYS A 324 23.30 -4.09 -7.77
C LYS A 324 23.02 -4.22 -6.27
N ILE A 325 21.75 -4.12 -5.89
CA ILE A 325 21.31 -4.17 -4.50
C ILE A 325 21.32 -5.61 -3.98
N PHE A 326 20.74 -6.54 -4.74
CA PHE A 326 20.51 -7.92 -4.29
C PHE A 326 21.44 -8.96 -4.93
N GLY A 327 22.05 -8.66 -6.09
CA GLY A 327 22.89 -9.61 -6.82
C GLY A 327 22.08 -10.65 -7.60
N ARG A 328 22.78 -11.64 -8.15
CA ARG A 328 22.19 -12.76 -8.91
C ARG A 328 22.98 -14.06 -8.71
N ASP A 329 22.26 -15.18 -8.69
CA ASP A 329 22.80 -16.55 -8.70
C ASP A 329 23.83 -16.77 -7.58
N GLY A 330 23.54 -16.31 -6.37
CA GLY A 330 24.47 -16.43 -5.25
C GLY A 330 25.55 -15.34 -5.18
N THR A 331 25.63 -14.42 -6.16
CA THR A 331 26.79 -13.54 -6.35
C THR A 331 26.43 -12.06 -6.46
N GLY A 332 27.32 -11.20 -5.94
CA GLY A 332 27.13 -9.75 -5.95
C GLY A 332 26.01 -9.26 -5.02
N GLY A 333 25.69 -7.97 -5.08
CA GLY A 333 24.65 -7.35 -4.27
C GLY A 333 25.17 -6.76 -2.96
N ASP A 334 24.99 -5.45 -2.77
CA ASP A 334 25.42 -4.77 -1.56
C ASP A 334 24.64 -5.24 -0.32
N ILE A 335 23.32 -5.44 -0.45
CA ILE A 335 22.50 -5.98 0.65
C ILE A 335 22.89 -7.43 0.91
N ARG A 336 23.12 -8.25 -0.13
CA ARG A 336 23.56 -9.64 0.06
C ARG A 336 24.86 -9.71 0.85
N ALA A 337 25.86 -8.94 0.46
CA ALA A 337 27.14 -8.88 1.17
C ALA A 337 26.96 -8.44 2.63
N CYS A 338 26.08 -7.47 2.88
CA CYS A 338 25.73 -7.02 4.22
C CYS A 338 25.09 -8.15 5.05
N LEU A 339 24.13 -8.89 4.48
CA LEU A 339 23.44 -9.96 5.22
C LEU A 339 24.36 -11.16 5.49
N VAL A 340 25.13 -11.59 4.49
CA VAL A 340 26.03 -12.75 4.60
C VAL A 340 27.16 -12.47 5.61
N SER A 341 27.66 -11.23 5.69
CA SER A 341 28.69 -10.85 6.67
C SER A 341 28.19 -10.80 8.11
N HIS A 342 26.90 -10.57 8.33
CA HIS A 342 26.29 -10.47 9.65
C HIS A 342 25.50 -11.71 10.06
N ALA A 343 25.34 -12.68 9.16
CA ALA A 343 24.66 -13.93 9.45
C ALA A 343 25.43 -14.76 10.49
N PRO A 344 24.75 -15.33 11.50
CA PRO A 344 25.38 -16.02 12.63
C PRO A 344 26.02 -17.37 12.22
N ASP A 345 25.49 -18.04 11.20
CA ASP A 345 25.94 -19.36 10.78
C ASP A 345 25.79 -19.60 9.27
N GLU A 346 26.39 -20.69 8.77
CA GLU A 346 26.39 -21.05 7.33
C GLU A 346 25.01 -21.44 6.78
N ARG A 347 24.04 -21.81 7.63
CA ARG A 347 22.67 -22.00 7.19
C ARG A 347 22.03 -20.65 6.93
N THR A 348 22.12 -19.71 7.87
CA THR A 348 21.55 -18.37 7.69
C THR A 348 22.21 -17.60 6.54
N LYS A 349 23.52 -17.79 6.29
CA LYS A 349 24.19 -17.23 5.10
C LYS A 349 23.55 -17.70 3.79
N ARG A 350 23.28 -19.01 3.69
CA ARG A 350 22.59 -19.59 2.52
C ARG A 350 21.17 -19.05 2.39
N GLU A 351 20.40 -19.06 3.48
CA GLU A 351 19.04 -18.50 3.49
C GLU A 351 19.02 -17.01 3.10
N ALA A 352 19.97 -16.21 3.58
CA ALA A 352 20.11 -14.80 3.21
C ALA A 352 20.42 -14.62 1.71
N SER A 353 21.29 -15.47 1.17
CA SER A 353 21.60 -15.50 -0.26
C SER A 353 20.35 -15.84 -1.09
N ASP A 354 19.65 -16.92 -0.73
CA ASP A 354 18.45 -17.39 -1.43
C ASP A 354 17.33 -16.34 -1.40
N ILE A 355 17.15 -15.65 -0.27
CA ILE A 355 16.17 -14.56 -0.15
C ILE A 355 16.58 -13.36 -1.01
N CYS A 356 17.85 -13.01 -1.07
CA CYS A 356 18.31 -11.95 -1.97
C CYS A 356 18.07 -12.30 -3.45
N ASP A 357 18.31 -13.54 -3.86
CA ASP A 357 18.00 -14.01 -5.22
C ASP A 357 16.50 -13.86 -5.50
N GLU A 358 15.65 -14.37 -4.61
CA GLU A 358 14.20 -14.32 -4.77
C GLU A 358 13.64 -12.89 -4.79
N LEU A 359 14.16 -12.00 -3.93
CA LEU A 359 13.77 -10.59 -3.91
C LEU A 359 14.24 -9.87 -5.18
N GLY A 360 15.47 -10.12 -5.62
CA GLY A 360 16.01 -9.55 -6.85
C GLY A 360 15.20 -9.95 -8.08
N ASP A 361 14.87 -11.25 -8.20
CA ASP A 361 14.00 -11.77 -9.26
C ASP A 361 12.59 -11.15 -9.20
N ALA A 362 12.00 -11.04 -8.00
CA ALA A 362 10.70 -10.41 -7.84
C ALA A 362 10.71 -8.94 -8.29
N PHE A 363 11.70 -8.15 -7.88
CA PHE A 363 11.82 -6.76 -8.30
C PHE A 363 11.99 -6.62 -9.82
N ARG A 364 12.82 -7.46 -10.44
CA ARG A 364 13.00 -7.48 -11.90
C ARG A 364 11.73 -7.85 -12.64
N ALA A 365 11.01 -8.88 -12.18
CA ALA A 365 9.77 -9.32 -12.80
C ALA A 365 8.70 -8.22 -12.73
N TRP A 366 8.57 -7.56 -11.57
CA TRP A 366 7.63 -6.45 -11.40
C TRP A 366 8.04 -5.20 -12.19
N ASP A 367 9.33 -4.88 -12.28
CA ASP A 367 9.82 -3.78 -13.11
C ASP A 367 9.44 -3.98 -14.59
N ALA A 368 9.67 -5.18 -15.11
CA ALA A 368 9.29 -5.55 -16.47
C ALA A 368 7.78 -5.41 -16.71
N VAL A 369 6.95 -5.86 -15.75
CA VAL A 369 5.49 -5.68 -15.79
C VAL A 369 5.11 -4.20 -15.85
N PHE A 370 5.66 -3.36 -14.95
CA PHE A 370 5.35 -1.94 -14.93
C PHE A 370 5.80 -1.23 -16.20
N LYS A 371 6.95 -1.59 -16.76
CA LYS A 371 7.42 -1.07 -18.04
C LYS A 371 6.46 -1.40 -19.18
N ALA A 372 6.00 -2.65 -19.27
CA ALA A 372 5.08 -3.10 -20.31
C ALA A 372 3.71 -2.39 -20.24
N ILE A 373 3.19 -2.14 -19.04
CA ILE A 373 1.92 -1.43 -18.84
C ILE A 373 1.98 0.03 -19.34
N HIS A 374 3.15 0.66 -19.31
CA HIS A 374 3.34 2.05 -19.75
C HIS A 374 3.64 2.19 -21.25
N GLU A 375 3.59 1.10 -22.01
CA GLU A 375 3.63 1.16 -23.48
C GLU A 375 2.41 1.92 -24.02
N ASP A 376 2.59 2.61 -25.15
CA ASP A 376 1.53 3.46 -25.72
C ASP A 376 0.34 2.65 -26.23
N TYR A 377 0.58 1.40 -26.67
CA TYR A 377 -0.42 0.54 -27.28
C TYR A 377 -0.30 -0.91 -26.79
N HIS A 378 -1.44 -1.50 -26.43
CA HIS A 378 -1.57 -2.89 -26.01
C HIS A 378 -2.45 -3.66 -26.98
N SER A 379 -1.85 -4.49 -27.84
CA SER A 379 -2.60 -5.48 -28.64
C SER A 379 -3.12 -6.61 -27.73
N GLU A 380 -4.04 -7.45 -28.24
CA GLU A 380 -4.52 -8.62 -27.49
C GLU A 380 -3.38 -9.59 -27.14
N ASP A 381 -2.50 -9.90 -28.10
CA ASP A 381 -1.32 -10.75 -27.86
C ASP A 381 -0.41 -10.14 -26.79
N ARG A 382 -0.18 -8.83 -26.85
CA ARG A 382 0.63 -8.13 -25.86
C ARG A 382 -0.01 -8.16 -24.48
N CYS A 383 -1.34 -8.07 -24.40
CA CYS A 383 -2.07 -8.21 -23.15
C CYS A 383 -1.90 -9.62 -22.53
N ASP A 384 -1.89 -10.67 -23.35
CA ASP A 384 -1.70 -12.04 -22.89
C ASP A 384 -0.25 -12.30 -22.43
N GLU A 385 0.73 -11.69 -23.11
CA GLU A 385 2.12 -11.64 -22.64
C GLU A 385 2.23 -10.93 -21.29
N ILE A 386 1.58 -9.77 -21.13
CA ILE A 386 1.58 -9.02 -19.86
C ILE A 386 0.94 -9.85 -18.74
N GLN A 387 -0.16 -10.57 -19.01
CA GLN A 387 -0.74 -11.50 -18.03
C GLN A 387 0.27 -12.56 -17.61
N SER A 388 0.97 -13.16 -18.57
CA SER A 388 2.00 -14.18 -18.30
C SER A 388 3.18 -13.63 -17.47
N MET A 389 3.56 -12.37 -17.70
CA MET A 389 4.57 -11.66 -16.90
C MET A 389 4.07 -11.43 -15.46
N ILE A 390 2.81 -11.01 -15.29
CA ILE A 390 2.19 -10.82 -13.97
C ILE A 390 2.12 -12.15 -13.21
N ASP A 391 1.66 -13.22 -13.86
CA ASP A 391 1.57 -14.54 -13.26
C ASP A 391 2.94 -15.03 -12.80
N SER A 392 3.99 -14.76 -13.57
CA SER A 392 5.38 -15.06 -13.21
C SER A 392 5.87 -14.23 -12.03
N ALA A 393 5.60 -12.93 -12.00
CA ALA A 393 5.94 -12.06 -10.88
C ALA A 393 5.20 -12.44 -9.59
N MET A 394 3.96 -12.91 -9.70
CA MET A 394 3.15 -13.39 -8.58
C MET A 394 3.69 -14.69 -7.97
N LYS A 395 4.28 -15.59 -8.77
CA LYS A 395 4.92 -16.82 -8.26
C LYS A 395 6.01 -16.52 -7.24
N HIS A 396 6.80 -15.47 -7.45
CA HIS A 396 7.83 -15.05 -6.50
C HIS A 396 7.22 -14.62 -5.15
N LEU A 397 6.15 -13.82 -5.19
CA LEU A 397 5.46 -13.37 -3.97
C LEU A 397 4.83 -14.54 -3.19
N ARG A 398 4.26 -15.50 -3.92
CA ARG A 398 3.69 -16.71 -3.32
C ARG A 398 4.77 -17.62 -2.74
N LYS A 399 5.93 -17.76 -3.41
CA LYS A 399 7.09 -18.49 -2.89
C LYS A 399 7.62 -17.87 -1.59
N LEU A 400 7.59 -16.55 -1.47
CA LEU A 400 7.89 -15.81 -0.23
C LEU A 400 6.78 -15.90 0.83
N ASN A 401 5.67 -16.61 0.56
CA ASN A 401 4.48 -16.69 1.42
C ASN A 401 3.91 -15.31 1.80
N LEU A 402 3.99 -14.34 0.88
CA LEU A 402 3.41 -13.03 1.09
C LEU A 402 1.90 -13.08 0.92
N SER A 403 1.18 -12.45 1.86
CA SER A 403 -0.27 -12.32 1.73
C SER A 403 -0.62 -11.44 0.53
N ILE A 404 -1.48 -11.95 -0.34
CA ILE A 404 -1.92 -11.24 -1.53
C ILE A 404 -2.85 -10.10 -1.10
N ILE A 405 -2.35 -8.87 -1.17
CA ILE A 405 -3.10 -7.66 -0.86
C ILE A 405 -4.04 -7.29 -2.02
N PRO A 406 -5.10 -6.48 -1.80
CA PRO A 406 -6.03 -6.06 -2.85
C PRO A 406 -5.35 -5.46 -4.10
N LYS A 407 -4.19 -4.81 -3.91
CA LYS A 407 -3.36 -4.29 -5.01
C LYS A 407 -2.81 -5.40 -5.91
N LEU A 408 -2.30 -6.47 -5.32
CA LEU A 408 -1.76 -7.63 -6.05
C LEU A 408 -2.88 -8.37 -6.78
N HIS A 409 -4.00 -8.62 -6.12
CA HIS A 409 -5.18 -9.20 -6.76
C HIS A 409 -5.70 -8.32 -7.91
N GLY A 410 -5.66 -7.00 -7.74
CA GLY A 410 -5.95 -6.01 -8.79
C GLY A 410 -5.09 -6.19 -10.05
N MET A 411 -3.77 -6.27 -9.86
CA MET A 411 -2.81 -6.53 -10.93
C MET A 411 -3.07 -7.88 -11.60
N GLU A 412 -3.25 -8.94 -10.81
CA GLU A 412 -3.39 -10.31 -11.30
C GLU A 412 -4.69 -10.57 -12.06
N ALA A 413 -5.83 -10.02 -11.60
CA ALA A 413 -7.14 -10.42 -12.08
C ALA A 413 -7.91 -9.37 -12.90
N HIS A 414 -7.54 -8.09 -12.79
CA HIS A 414 -8.34 -6.98 -13.36
C HIS A 414 -7.58 -6.13 -14.36
N LEU A 415 -6.28 -5.91 -14.14
CA LEU A 415 -5.48 -4.99 -14.96
C LEU A 415 -5.52 -5.31 -16.45
N VAL A 416 -5.28 -6.58 -16.83
CA VAL A 416 -5.20 -6.96 -18.25
C VAL A 416 -6.55 -6.81 -18.96
N LYS A 417 -7.68 -7.04 -18.25
CA LYS A 417 -9.02 -6.76 -18.80
C LYS A 417 -9.17 -5.27 -19.14
N GLN A 418 -8.61 -4.38 -18.32
CA GLN A 418 -8.64 -2.94 -18.57
C GLN A 418 -7.68 -2.53 -19.70
N LEU A 419 -6.52 -3.17 -19.82
CA LEU A 419 -5.60 -2.96 -20.95
C LEU A 419 -6.28 -3.32 -22.27
N LYS A 420 -6.98 -4.47 -22.33
CA LYS A 420 -7.77 -4.88 -23.51
C LYS A 420 -8.90 -3.90 -23.84
N LEU A 421 -9.57 -3.35 -22.82
CA LEU A 421 -10.65 -2.38 -23.02
C LEU A 421 -10.15 -1.04 -23.57
N VAL A 422 -9.05 -0.52 -23.01
CA VAL A 422 -8.52 0.80 -23.36
C VAL A 422 -7.71 0.75 -24.67
N GLY A 423 -6.90 -0.30 -24.85
CA GLY A 423 -6.01 -0.48 -26.00
C GLY A 423 -4.90 0.56 -26.05
N TRP A 424 -5.20 1.75 -26.59
CA TRP A 424 -4.23 2.84 -26.73
C TRP A 424 -4.32 3.85 -25.59
N GLY A 425 -3.17 4.26 -25.05
CA GLY A 425 -3.09 5.36 -24.10
C GLY A 425 -3.45 5.01 -22.65
N PHE A 426 -3.43 3.72 -22.26
CA PHE A 426 -3.64 3.30 -20.87
C PHE A 426 -2.68 4.01 -19.90
N GLY A 427 -1.40 4.11 -20.27
CA GLY A 427 -0.38 4.82 -19.48
C GLY A 427 -0.70 6.29 -19.18
N LEU A 428 -1.49 6.96 -20.06
CA LEU A 428 -1.94 8.34 -19.86
C LEU A 428 -3.04 8.45 -18.81
N MET A 429 -3.75 7.36 -18.53
CA MET A 429 -4.83 7.30 -17.56
C MET A 429 -4.35 6.92 -16.15
N VAL A 430 -3.10 6.45 -16.02
CA VAL A 430 -2.48 6.10 -14.73
C VAL A 430 -2.37 7.35 -13.84
N GLU A 431 -2.51 7.18 -12.54
CA GLU A 431 -2.71 8.25 -11.56
C GLU A 431 -1.49 9.15 -11.27
N HIS A 432 -0.42 9.09 -12.08
CA HIS A 432 0.79 9.93 -11.92
C HIS A 432 0.45 11.43 -11.91
N TRP A 433 -0.49 11.84 -12.76
CA TRP A 433 -0.92 13.24 -12.83
C TRP A 433 -1.73 13.66 -11.60
N VAL A 434 -2.50 12.75 -11.00
CA VAL A 434 -3.26 12.97 -9.78
C VAL A 434 -2.31 13.19 -8.61
N GLU A 435 -1.27 12.36 -8.49
CA GLU A 435 -0.26 12.51 -7.45
C GLU A 435 0.53 13.81 -7.59
N HIS A 436 0.92 14.16 -8.82
CA HIS A 436 1.52 15.47 -9.08
C HIS A 436 0.58 16.62 -8.68
N TYR A 437 -0.72 16.45 -8.95
CA TYR A 437 -1.74 17.42 -8.56
C TYR A 437 -1.93 17.50 -7.05
N HIS A 438 -1.82 16.40 -6.30
CA HIS A 438 -1.81 16.44 -4.83
C HIS A 438 -0.62 17.24 -4.30
N GLN A 439 0.58 17.07 -4.86
CA GLN A 439 1.77 17.82 -4.46
C GLN A 439 1.69 19.31 -4.80
N VAL A 440 1.14 19.64 -5.97
CA VAL A 440 0.90 21.03 -6.37
C VAL A 440 -0.24 21.64 -5.57
N GLY A 441 -1.32 20.89 -5.38
CA GLY A 441 -2.51 21.26 -4.64
C GLY A 441 -2.22 21.55 -3.18
N TYR A 442 -1.47 20.68 -2.51
CA TYR A 442 -1.04 20.89 -1.13
C TYR A 442 -0.26 22.20 -0.95
N ARG A 443 0.61 22.55 -1.91
CA ARG A 443 1.32 23.83 -1.89
C ARG A 443 0.36 25.02 -2.02
N TYR A 444 -0.65 24.91 -2.88
CA TYR A 444 -1.72 25.90 -2.97
C TYR A 444 -2.51 25.97 -1.67
N ASP A 445 -2.93 24.85 -1.11
CA ASP A 445 -3.72 24.78 0.10
C ASP A 445 -2.96 25.38 1.29
N ILE A 446 -1.66 25.12 1.46
CA ILE A 446 -0.85 25.82 2.46
C ILE A 446 -0.77 27.32 2.20
N SER A 447 -0.48 27.71 0.95
CA SER A 447 -0.27 29.12 0.59
C SER A 447 -1.54 29.95 0.78
N TYR A 448 -2.70 29.31 0.68
CA TYR A 448 -4.01 29.95 0.64
C TYR A 448 -4.96 29.45 1.74
N CYS A 449 -4.49 28.68 2.73
CA CYS A 449 -5.30 28.14 3.82
C CYS A 449 -6.02 29.22 4.63
N ARG A 450 -5.48 30.45 4.63
CA ARG A 450 -6.03 31.62 5.32
C ARG A 450 -7.18 32.29 4.56
N LEU A 451 -7.45 31.91 3.31
CA LEU A 451 -8.66 32.33 2.60
C LEU A 451 -9.83 31.54 3.20
N GLY A 452 -10.61 32.13 4.10
CA GLY A 452 -11.65 31.43 4.87
C GLY A 452 -12.85 30.86 4.08
N SER A 453 -12.79 30.75 2.75
CA SER A 453 -13.84 30.15 1.90
C SER A 453 -13.21 29.19 0.87
N LEU A 454 -13.73 27.97 0.82
CA LEU A 454 -13.31 26.94 -0.15
C LEU A 454 -13.53 27.37 -1.60
N GLU A 455 -14.62 28.11 -1.86
CA GLU A 455 -14.93 28.62 -3.20
C GLU A 455 -13.90 29.69 -3.63
N LYS A 456 -13.52 30.59 -2.72
CA LYS A 456 -12.47 31.59 -2.98
C LYS A 456 -11.11 30.92 -3.19
N GLN A 457 -10.79 29.90 -2.38
CA GLN A 457 -9.57 29.10 -2.56
C GLN A 457 -9.54 28.44 -3.95
N ALA A 458 -10.64 27.79 -4.35
CA ALA A 458 -10.77 27.16 -5.67
C ALA A 458 -10.66 28.17 -6.82
N GLY A 459 -11.30 29.34 -6.70
CA GLY A 459 -11.23 30.41 -7.70
C GLY A 459 -9.82 30.97 -7.86
N VAL A 460 -9.10 31.21 -6.76
CA VAL A 460 -7.70 31.66 -6.78
C VAL A 460 -6.81 30.58 -7.40
N ARG A 461 -6.97 29.32 -6.99
CA ARG A 461 -6.22 28.18 -7.53
C ARG A 461 -6.39 28.07 -9.04
N SER A 462 -7.62 28.09 -9.54
CA SER A 462 -7.93 28.03 -10.98
C SER A 462 -7.26 29.16 -11.76
N ARG A 463 -7.31 30.40 -11.27
CA ARG A 463 -6.64 31.55 -11.92
C ARG A 463 -5.12 31.40 -11.95
N LEU A 464 -4.52 30.92 -10.86
CA LEU A 464 -3.07 30.71 -10.76
C LEU A 464 -2.59 29.58 -11.65
N GLU A 465 -3.34 28.47 -11.73
CA GLU A 465 -3.07 27.38 -12.66
C GLU A 465 -3.17 27.87 -14.11
N LYS A 466 -4.23 28.61 -14.48
CA LYS A 466 -4.38 29.22 -15.81
C LYS A 466 -3.17 30.10 -16.15
N ARG A 467 -2.74 30.96 -15.23
CA ARG A 467 -1.56 31.82 -15.40
C ARG A 467 -0.27 31.01 -15.53
N GLY A 468 -0.11 29.96 -14.73
CA GLY A 468 1.06 29.08 -14.75
C GLY A 468 1.19 28.27 -16.04
N ARG A 469 0.06 27.92 -16.68
CA ARG A 469 0.02 27.19 -17.96
C ARG A 469 0.31 28.09 -19.18
N HIS A 470 0.19 29.41 -19.05
CA HIS A 470 0.43 30.35 -20.15
C HIS A 470 1.86 30.19 -20.74
N PRO A 471 2.03 29.99 -22.06
CA PRO A 471 3.33 29.67 -22.67
C PRO A 471 4.44 30.66 -22.32
N LYS A 472 4.15 31.97 -22.37
CA LYS A 472 5.11 33.03 -22.00
C LYS A 472 5.58 32.91 -20.53
N VAL A 473 4.69 32.54 -19.62
CA VAL A 473 5.03 32.37 -18.19
C VAL A 473 5.91 31.13 -18.01
N ARG A 474 5.59 30.02 -18.70
CA ARG A 474 6.44 28.81 -18.70
C ARG A 474 7.83 29.07 -19.26
N MET A 475 7.94 29.80 -20.36
CA MET A 475 9.24 30.16 -20.95
C MET A 475 10.07 31.03 -20.01
N ASN A 476 9.47 32.06 -19.43
CA ASN A 476 10.17 32.93 -18.47
C ASN A 476 10.61 32.15 -17.22
N ARG A 477 9.77 31.25 -16.71
CA ARG A 477 10.13 30.38 -15.57
C ARG A 477 11.29 29.46 -15.91
N LYS A 478 11.25 28.76 -17.05
CA LYS A 478 12.37 27.93 -17.54
C LYS A 478 13.67 28.72 -17.67
N ARG A 479 13.60 29.97 -18.14
CA ARG A 479 14.76 30.86 -18.24
C ARG A 479 15.35 31.17 -16.86
N LEU A 480 14.51 31.51 -15.89
CA LEU A 480 14.93 31.78 -14.51
C LEU A 480 15.50 30.52 -13.84
N ASP A 481 14.82 29.37 -13.96
CA ASP A 481 15.29 28.09 -13.42
C ASP A 481 16.66 27.71 -14.03
N GLY A 482 16.86 27.96 -15.32
CA GLY A 482 18.14 27.73 -15.99
C GLY A 482 19.27 28.63 -15.46
N LEU A 483 18.97 29.89 -15.13
CA LEU A 483 19.91 30.81 -14.49
C LEU A 483 20.22 30.38 -13.04
N GLU A 484 19.21 29.90 -12.32
CA GLU A 484 19.35 29.42 -10.96
C GLU A 484 20.17 28.13 -10.88
N LYS A 485 19.90 27.15 -11.75
CA LYS A 485 20.73 25.93 -11.88
C LYS A 485 22.20 26.26 -12.19
N LYS A 486 22.45 27.23 -13.06
CA LYS A 486 23.82 27.72 -13.35
C LYS A 486 24.47 28.31 -12.10
N ARG A 487 23.73 29.09 -11.29
CA ARG A 487 24.23 29.63 -10.01
C ARG A 487 24.51 28.52 -9.00
N GLN A 488 23.60 27.56 -8.82
CA GLN A 488 23.78 26.42 -7.92
C GLN A 488 24.98 25.55 -8.31
N HIS A 489 25.14 25.27 -9.61
CA HIS A 489 26.30 24.53 -10.10
C HIS A 489 27.63 25.27 -9.83
N LYS A 490 27.64 26.60 -10.00
CA LYS A 490 28.79 27.44 -9.65
C LYS A 490 29.11 27.39 -8.15
N ASN A 491 28.10 27.43 -7.30
CA ASN A 491 28.26 27.33 -5.85
C ASN A 491 28.79 25.95 -5.43
N LYS A 492 28.20 24.85 -5.91
CA LYS A 492 28.69 23.49 -5.66
C LYS A 492 30.15 23.31 -6.07
N LYS A 493 30.53 23.81 -7.26
CA LYS A 493 31.92 23.76 -7.73
C LYS A 493 32.88 24.58 -6.85
N SER A 494 32.39 25.66 -6.23
CA SER A 494 33.15 26.46 -5.27
C SER A 494 33.31 25.73 -3.94
N GLU A 495 32.25 25.09 -3.43
CA GLU A 495 32.26 24.29 -2.20
C GLU A 495 33.16 23.05 -2.33
N GLU A 496 33.09 22.33 -3.46
CA GLU A 496 33.97 21.19 -3.76
C GLU A 496 35.45 21.61 -3.73
N LYS A 497 35.77 22.75 -4.34
CA LYS A 497 37.14 23.31 -4.31
C LYS A 497 37.58 23.69 -2.91
N ALA A 498 36.68 24.20 -2.08
CA ALA A 498 36.98 24.51 -0.68
C ALA A 498 37.26 23.23 0.12
N ARG A 499 36.42 22.19 -0.04
CA ARG A 499 36.58 20.89 0.62
C ARG A 499 37.90 20.20 0.25
N VAL A 500 38.26 20.16 -1.03
CA VAL A 500 39.55 19.62 -1.49
C VAL A 500 40.74 20.39 -0.90
N LYS A 501 40.62 21.72 -0.78
CA LYS A 501 41.67 22.56 -0.18
C LYS A 501 41.82 22.31 1.33
N GLU A 502 40.72 22.00 2.01
CA GLU A 502 40.68 21.65 3.43
C GLU A 502 41.31 20.27 3.66
N GLU A 503 40.92 19.25 2.90
CA GLU A 503 41.54 17.91 2.94
C GLU A 503 43.05 17.96 2.68
N MET A 504 43.49 18.78 1.72
CA MET A 504 44.92 19.00 1.45
C MET A 504 45.65 19.64 2.64
N ARG A 505 44.99 20.55 3.38
CA ARG A 505 45.55 21.16 4.59
C ARG A 505 45.64 20.16 5.73
N GLU A 506 44.60 19.36 5.95
CA GLU A 506 44.61 18.31 6.97
C GLU A 506 45.72 17.28 6.71
N LYS A 507 45.87 16.82 5.46
CA LYS A 507 46.98 15.94 5.06
C LYS A 507 48.35 16.58 5.29
N ALA A 508 48.48 17.88 5.05
CA ALA A 508 49.73 18.60 5.29
C ALA A 508 50.03 18.74 6.79
N VAL A 509 49.01 18.95 7.63
CA VAL A 509 49.15 18.99 9.10
C VAL A 509 49.61 17.63 9.62
N VAL A 510 48.95 16.54 9.23
CA VAL A 510 49.35 15.17 9.61
C VAL A 510 50.79 14.87 9.18
N ALA A 511 51.19 15.29 7.97
CA ALA A 511 52.55 15.11 7.49
C ALA A 511 53.59 15.94 8.26
N LEU A 512 53.22 17.13 8.74
CA LEU A 512 54.06 17.97 9.60
C LEU A 512 54.21 17.37 11.00
N GLU A 513 53.12 16.90 11.60
CA GLU A 513 53.15 16.20 12.89
C GLU A 513 54.06 14.96 12.83
N ALA A 514 53.94 14.15 11.77
CA ALA A 514 54.82 12.99 11.55
C ALA A 514 56.30 13.36 11.32
N LYS A 515 56.61 14.57 10.86
CA LYS A 515 58.00 15.06 10.78
C LYS A 515 58.51 15.55 12.13
N LEU A 516 57.65 16.20 12.91
CA LEU A 516 57.96 16.69 14.26
C LEU A 516 58.27 15.54 15.22
N VAL A 517 57.49 14.45 15.18
CA VAL A 517 57.75 13.22 15.93
C VAL A 517 59.13 12.66 15.58
N ARG A 518 59.44 12.51 14.28
CA ARG A 518 60.75 12.01 13.82
C ARG A 518 61.94 12.89 14.22
N LEU A 519 61.75 14.21 14.32
CA LEU A 519 62.77 15.12 14.82
C LEU A 519 62.94 15.02 16.35
N GLY A 520 61.83 14.82 17.08
CA GLY A 520 61.84 14.52 18.50
C GLY A 520 62.62 13.25 18.81
N ASP A 521 62.34 12.16 18.08
CA ASP A 521 63.03 10.86 18.24
C ASP A 521 64.52 10.98 17.96
N LYS A 522 64.92 11.73 16.92
CA LYS A 522 66.33 12.00 16.62
C LYS A 522 67.02 12.79 17.73
N LYS A 523 66.34 13.78 18.31
CA LYS A 523 66.87 14.55 19.43
C LYS A 523 67.02 13.68 20.68
N LEU A 524 66.05 12.81 20.94
CA LEU A 524 66.10 11.87 22.06
C LEU A 524 67.25 10.87 21.91
N ASN A 525 67.44 10.31 20.71
CA ASN A 525 68.56 9.42 20.41
C ASN A 525 69.92 10.13 20.49
N PHE A 526 69.99 11.40 20.11
CA PHE A 526 71.22 12.20 20.25
C PHE A 526 71.55 12.50 21.72
N LEU A 527 70.53 12.76 22.55
CA LEU A 527 70.70 12.95 24.00
C LEU A 527 71.10 11.64 24.69
N ALA A 528 70.47 10.51 24.33
CA ALA A 528 70.86 9.21 24.86
C ALA A 528 72.31 8.83 24.49
N ALA A 529 72.76 9.16 23.27
CA ALA A 529 74.14 8.95 22.85
C ALA A 529 75.15 9.86 23.60
N LEU A 530 74.72 11.03 24.07
CA LEU A 530 75.53 11.90 24.93
C LEU A 530 75.62 11.35 26.36
N ASP A 531 74.51 10.85 26.92
CA ASP A 531 74.51 10.19 28.24
C ASP A 531 75.37 8.91 28.25
N GLU A 532 75.42 8.16 27.13
CA GLU A 532 76.33 7.01 26.98
C GLU A 532 77.81 7.42 26.88
N LEU A 533 78.12 8.62 26.36
CA LEU A 533 79.49 9.15 26.34
C LEU A 533 79.93 9.61 27.74
N ASP A 534 79.05 10.28 28.49
CA ASP A 534 79.34 10.69 29.87
C ASP A 534 79.47 9.50 30.84
N ALA A 535 78.86 8.35 30.52
CA ALA A 535 79.03 7.11 31.28
C ALA A 535 80.37 6.39 31.02
N VAL A 536 81.05 6.68 29.90
CA VAL A 536 82.37 6.09 29.56
C VAL A 536 83.52 6.85 30.20
N ASP A 537 83.35 8.14 30.52
CA ASP A 537 84.34 8.95 31.26
C ASP A 537 84.27 8.78 32.80
N ALA A 538 83.40 7.89 33.31
CA ALA A 538 83.24 7.58 34.73
C ALA A 538 83.76 6.18 35.15
N ILE A 539 84.53 5.50 34.29
CA ILE A 539 85.34 4.30 34.60
C ILE A 539 86.81 4.68 34.47
#